data_AF-A0A8C0LMG8-F1
#
_entry.id   AF-A0A8C0LMG8-F1
#
_cell.length_a   1.000
_cell.length_b   1.000
_cell.length_c   1.000
_cell.angle_alpha   90.00
_cell.angle_beta   90.00
_cell.angle_gamma   90.00
#
_symmetry.space_group_name_H-M   'P 1'
#
loop_
_entity.id
_entity.type
_entity.pdbx_description
1 polymer ?
#
loop_
_entity_poly.entity_id
_entity_poly.type
_entity_poly.pdbx_seq_one_letter_code
_entity_poly.pdbx_strand_id
1 'polypeptide(L)'
;MPVMRPRTLLLLLLLLLLSGTLGLAQTSAGEPGVRRESAAGGERGGSPTPPGMDPGPHLRLAHTSAPLTSRPWPLPHRPAPKPPGPPPGRRLSLLAPAGSHSLRFLNTVVSRPGHGEPRHWAVAYVDDTPFERFNSEREGRRPEPLVRWLEQEGPEYWEERTLDSRTCTQFLRGTLNEVSQDYSNQSRTGSHTFQIIAGCDVGPDGRFLRGYLRHAYDGLDYITLSEDLRSWIVEDPVAQITRRKWDAASVAENRKNFLEGRCLEWLRRHLENGRETLQRADPPKTSVTRRPISEHEVTLKCWALGFYPAEITLTWQRDGEDQTQDTELVETRPGGDGTFQKWAAVVVPSGEEQRYTCHILHKSLPKPITLRWEPPPQSTIPIVSIIAGLVLLVITGAMLVGVVIWRKKHSEQASCLVGL
;
A
#
# COMPACT_ATOMS: atom_id res chain seq x y z
N MET A 1 -30.06 -44.80 38.10
CA MET A 1 -28.71 -44.50 37.55
C MET A 1 -28.71 -43.03 37.15
N PRO A 2 -27.86 -42.18 37.77
CA PRO A 2 -28.02 -40.75 37.67
C PRO A 2 -27.54 -40.23 36.32
N VAL A 3 -28.40 -39.46 35.66
CA VAL A 3 -28.11 -38.75 34.41
C VAL A 3 -27.21 -37.56 34.74
N MET A 4 -25.93 -37.67 34.37
CA MET A 4 -24.93 -36.61 34.57
C MET A 4 -25.28 -35.41 33.68
N ARG A 5 -25.33 -34.21 34.29
CA ARG A 5 -25.66 -32.95 33.59
C ARG A 5 -24.51 -32.53 32.65
N PRO A 6 -24.81 -31.89 31.51
CA PRO A 6 -23.82 -31.55 30.48
C PRO A 6 -22.67 -30.62 30.94
N ARG A 7 -22.83 -29.94 32.08
CA ARG A 7 -21.77 -29.10 32.67
C ARG A 7 -20.62 -29.89 33.29
N THR A 8 -20.84 -31.16 33.65
CA THR A 8 -19.80 -32.03 34.25
C THR A 8 -18.89 -32.65 33.17
N LEU A 9 -19.42 -32.85 31.95
CA LEU A 9 -18.64 -33.35 30.81
C LEU A 9 -17.65 -32.30 30.29
N LEU A 10 -18.05 -31.03 30.30
CA LEU A 10 -17.21 -29.92 29.85
C LEU A 10 -16.02 -29.67 30.79
N LEU A 11 -16.22 -29.85 32.11
CA LEU A 11 -15.14 -29.75 33.09
C LEU A 11 -14.11 -30.88 32.98
N LEU A 12 -14.56 -32.10 32.66
CA LEU A 12 -13.67 -33.25 32.42
C LEU A 12 -12.85 -33.10 31.13
N LEU A 13 -13.43 -32.53 30.06
CA LEU A 13 -12.69 -32.25 28.82
C LEU A 13 -11.64 -31.13 28.99
N LEU A 14 -11.95 -30.10 29.79
CA LEU A 14 -11.02 -29.01 30.10
C LEU A 14 -9.85 -29.47 30.98
N LEU A 15 -10.04 -30.45 31.87
CA LEU A 15 -8.97 -31.05 32.68
C LEU A 15 -8.05 -32.00 31.88
N LEU A 16 -8.56 -32.63 30.82
CA LEU A 16 -7.78 -33.50 29.93
C LEU A 16 -6.91 -32.73 28.92
N LEU A 17 -7.26 -31.47 28.60
CA LEU A 17 -6.46 -30.62 27.69
C LEU A 17 -5.33 -29.86 28.40
N LEU A 18 -5.31 -29.82 29.73
CA LEU A 18 -4.29 -29.12 30.53
C LEU A 18 -3.15 -30.02 31.05
N SER A 19 -3.15 -31.32 30.74
CA SER A 19 -2.18 -32.30 31.29
C SER A 19 -1.19 -32.89 30.26
N GLY A 20 -1.09 -32.30 29.06
CA GLY A 20 -0.32 -32.85 27.94
C GLY A 20 1.07 -32.25 27.70
N THR A 21 1.98 -32.22 28.67
CA THR A 21 3.44 -32.24 28.39
C THR A 21 4.17 -33.03 29.47
N LEU A 22 4.91 -34.07 29.06
CA LEU A 22 6.27 -34.42 29.48
C LEU A 22 6.57 -35.90 29.16
N GLY A 23 7.57 -36.10 28.32
CA GLY A 23 8.20 -37.39 28.01
C GLY A 23 9.63 -37.15 27.56
N LEU A 24 10.51 -36.99 28.56
CA LEU A 24 11.98 -37.13 28.56
C LEU A 24 12.43 -38.42 27.84
N ALA A 25 13.67 -38.69 27.46
CA ALA A 25 14.97 -38.03 27.31
C ALA A 25 15.96 -39.17 26.93
N GLN A 26 17.08 -38.87 26.27
CA GLN A 26 18.45 -39.42 26.49
C GLN A 26 19.34 -39.01 25.31
N THR A 27 20.22 -38.01 25.47
CA THR A 27 21.64 -38.08 25.92
C THR A 27 22.60 -38.79 24.98
N SER A 28 23.52 -38.03 24.38
CA SER A 28 24.96 -38.36 24.43
C SER A 28 25.80 -37.10 24.20
N ALA A 29 26.66 -36.81 25.17
CA ALA A 29 27.69 -35.78 25.12
C ALA A 29 28.89 -36.25 24.29
N GLY A 30 29.64 -35.30 23.71
CA GLY A 30 30.92 -35.57 23.06
C GLY A 30 31.53 -34.33 22.39
N GLU A 31 32.21 -33.50 23.18
CA GLU A 31 33.39 -32.71 22.78
C GLU A 31 34.51 -33.08 23.77
N PRO A 32 35.83 -32.93 23.49
CA PRO A 32 36.41 -31.76 22.83
C PRO A 32 37.60 -32.03 21.89
N GLY A 33 38.02 -31.03 21.11
CA GLY A 33 39.29 -31.13 20.36
C GLY A 33 39.75 -29.87 19.64
N VAL A 34 40.44 -28.98 20.37
CA VAL A 34 41.28 -27.92 19.82
C VAL A 34 42.40 -28.51 18.96
N ARG A 35 42.58 -28.00 17.73
CA ARG A 35 43.90 -28.00 17.07
C ARG A 35 44.06 -26.82 16.10
N ARG A 36 45.10 -26.01 16.39
CA ARG A 36 45.77 -25.07 15.48
C ARG A 36 46.45 -25.84 14.36
N GLU A 37 46.35 -25.35 13.12
CA GLU A 37 47.48 -25.42 12.19
C GLU A 37 47.42 -24.27 11.17
N SER A 38 48.59 -23.71 10.94
CA SER A 38 48.91 -22.61 10.02
C SER A 38 49.55 -23.18 8.76
N ALA A 39 49.23 -22.62 7.58
CA ALA A 39 50.10 -22.42 6.41
C ALA A 39 49.21 -21.86 5.26
N ALA A 40 49.38 -20.64 4.76
CA ALA A 40 50.45 -20.08 3.91
C ALA A 40 50.38 -20.53 2.42
N GLY A 41 50.11 -19.55 1.53
CA GLY A 41 50.69 -19.45 0.19
C GLY A 41 49.79 -19.77 -1.02
N GLY A 42 49.60 -18.78 -1.93
CA GLY A 42 49.48 -19.07 -3.38
C GLY A 42 48.37 -18.39 -4.20
N GLU A 43 48.65 -17.19 -4.70
CA GLU A 43 48.33 -16.64 -6.04
C GLU A 43 46.89 -16.63 -6.64
N ARG A 44 46.21 -15.50 -6.40
CA ARG A 44 45.93 -14.42 -7.38
C ARG A 44 45.58 -14.82 -8.84
N GLY A 45 44.28 -14.94 -9.13
CA GLY A 45 43.68 -14.74 -10.46
C GLY A 45 42.68 -13.59 -10.39
N GLY A 46 43.01 -12.43 -10.98
CA GLY A 46 42.21 -11.21 -10.93
C GLY A 46 41.17 -11.13 -12.04
N SER A 47 39.96 -10.68 -11.68
CA SER A 47 38.95 -10.16 -12.60
C SER A 47 38.25 -8.96 -11.92
N PRO A 48 37.77 -7.95 -12.67
CA PRO A 48 37.87 -6.56 -12.27
C PRO A 48 36.73 -6.07 -11.36
N THR A 49 37.11 -5.35 -10.32
CA THR A 49 36.24 -4.50 -9.49
C THR A 49 35.76 -3.24 -10.24
N PRO A 50 34.50 -2.81 -10.11
CA PRO A 50 34.04 -1.52 -10.62
C PRO A 50 34.51 -0.36 -9.72
N PRO A 51 34.67 0.87 -10.26
CA PRO A 51 35.36 1.95 -9.57
C PRO A 51 34.51 2.53 -8.44
N GLY A 52 35.20 2.75 -7.30
CA GLY A 52 34.68 3.40 -6.12
C GLY A 52 34.33 4.87 -6.36
N MET A 53 33.33 5.31 -5.62
CA MET A 53 32.90 6.70 -5.55
C MET A 53 33.86 7.44 -4.62
N ASP A 54 34.82 8.17 -5.19
CA ASP A 54 35.83 8.91 -4.44
C ASP A 54 35.28 10.26 -3.93
N PRO A 55 35.49 10.63 -2.66
CA PRO A 55 35.14 11.95 -2.14
C PRO A 55 36.27 12.96 -2.45
N GLY A 56 35.95 13.97 -3.27
CA GLY A 56 36.85 15.09 -3.57
C GLY A 56 37.19 15.96 -2.34
N PRO A 57 38.28 16.74 -2.37
CA PRO A 57 38.93 17.27 -1.17
C PRO A 57 38.25 18.53 -0.59
N HIS A 58 38.26 18.62 0.74
CA HIS A 58 37.80 19.76 1.52
C HIS A 58 38.73 20.97 1.38
N LEU A 59 38.22 22.10 0.87
CA LEU A 59 38.88 23.41 1.01
C LEU A 59 38.38 24.12 2.27
N ARG A 60 39.31 24.49 3.16
CA ARG A 60 39.08 25.40 4.31
C ARG A 60 39.22 26.85 3.84
N LEU A 61 38.27 27.71 4.20
CA LEU A 61 38.46 29.16 4.17
C LEU A 61 37.98 29.81 5.47
N ALA A 62 38.71 30.87 5.82
CA ALA A 62 38.88 31.46 7.14
C ALA A 62 37.73 32.37 7.61
N HIS A 63 37.58 32.46 8.93
CA HIS A 63 36.66 33.35 9.62
C HIS A 63 37.21 34.79 9.70
N THR A 64 36.33 35.78 9.48
CA THR A 64 36.48 37.14 9.99
C THR A 64 35.17 37.61 10.62
N SER A 65 35.27 38.07 11.87
CA SER A 65 34.19 38.48 12.76
C SER A 65 34.19 40.01 12.94
N ALA A 66 33.02 40.65 12.91
CA ALA A 66 32.79 42.00 13.44
C ALA A 66 31.27 42.23 13.70
N PRO A 67 30.85 43.16 14.59
CA PRO A 67 29.82 42.88 15.59
C PRO A 67 28.43 43.52 15.37
N LEU A 68 27.51 43.02 16.19
CA LEU A 68 26.07 43.28 16.31
C LEU A 68 25.69 44.72 16.68
N THR A 69 24.62 45.23 16.06
CA THR A 69 23.77 46.27 16.64
C THR A 69 22.28 45.90 16.52
N SER A 70 21.62 45.92 17.67
CA SER A 70 20.20 45.83 18.02
C SER A 70 19.13 46.00 16.92
N ARG A 71 18.21 45.02 16.84
CA ARG A 71 16.89 45.13 16.21
C ARG A 71 15.80 45.39 17.27
N PRO A 72 14.76 46.20 16.97
CA PRO A 72 13.51 46.21 17.74
C PRO A 72 12.53 45.09 17.32
N TRP A 73 11.62 44.76 18.23
CA TRP A 73 10.66 43.64 18.23
C TRP A 73 9.65 43.66 17.06
N PRO A 74 9.18 42.50 16.53
CA PRO A 74 8.27 42.46 15.39
C PRO A 74 6.79 42.63 15.78
N LEU A 75 6.03 43.28 14.90
CA LEU A 75 4.55 43.31 14.89
C LEU A 75 3.97 41.98 14.37
N PRO A 76 2.75 41.58 14.78
CA PRO A 76 2.17 40.29 14.42
C PRO A 76 1.83 40.19 12.92
N HIS A 77 2.32 39.12 12.29
CA HIS A 77 2.13 38.81 10.87
C HIS A 77 0.68 38.43 10.55
N ARG A 78 0.09 39.08 9.52
CA ARG A 78 -1.10 38.58 8.82
C ARG A 78 -0.73 37.29 8.07
N PRO A 79 -1.61 36.27 8.00
CA PRO A 79 -1.39 35.10 7.15
C PRO A 79 -1.32 35.53 5.68
N ALA A 80 -0.31 35.04 4.95
CA ALA A 80 -0.24 35.23 3.51
C ALA A 80 -1.42 34.52 2.81
N PRO A 81 -2.00 35.09 1.75
CA PRO A 81 -3.01 34.42 0.95
C PRO A 81 -2.42 33.17 0.27
N LYS A 82 -3.19 32.08 0.25
CA LYS A 82 -2.82 30.83 -0.45
C LYS A 82 -2.48 31.15 -1.93
N PRO A 83 -1.40 30.57 -2.48
CA PRO A 83 -1.13 30.69 -3.91
C PRO A 83 -2.31 30.09 -4.71
N PRO A 84 -2.68 30.69 -5.86
CA PRO A 84 -3.71 30.13 -6.71
C PRO A 84 -3.29 28.72 -7.16
N GLY A 85 -4.23 27.78 -7.06
CA GLY A 85 -4.02 26.42 -7.53
C GLY A 85 -3.66 26.38 -9.03
N PRO A 86 -2.98 25.33 -9.49
CA PRO A 86 -2.60 25.21 -10.89
C PRO A 86 -3.85 25.24 -11.79
N PRO A 87 -3.75 25.85 -12.99
CA PRO A 87 -4.89 25.99 -13.90
C PRO A 87 -5.45 24.62 -14.31
N PRO A 88 -6.79 24.48 -14.41
CA PRO A 88 -7.42 23.23 -14.81
C PRO A 88 -7.26 23.06 -16.31
N GLY A 89 -6.23 22.34 -16.75
CA GLY A 89 -5.97 22.22 -18.18
C GLY A 89 -4.73 21.45 -18.57
N ARG A 90 -4.38 20.35 -17.88
CA ARG A 90 -3.44 19.33 -18.40
C ARG A 90 -3.54 18.03 -17.59
N ARG A 91 -4.71 17.39 -17.60
CA ARG A 91 -4.89 15.98 -17.16
C ARG A 91 -5.15 15.07 -18.35
N LEU A 92 -4.24 15.07 -19.33
CA LEU A 92 -4.10 13.95 -20.24
C LEU A 92 -2.61 13.69 -20.46
N SER A 93 -2.23 12.43 -20.29
CA SER A 93 -0.90 11.81 -20.52
C SER A 93 0.02 11.72 -19.31
N LEU A 94 -0.28 10.80 -18.38
CA LEU A 94 0.77 10.12 -17.58
C LEU A 94 0.36 8.72 -17.12
N LEU A 95 -0.64 8.11 -17.76
CA LEU A 95 -0.84 6.67 -17.64
C LEU A 95 0.24 5.99 -18.49
N ALA A 96 1.09 5.21 -17.84
CA ALA A 96 2.01 4.33 -18.56
C ALA A 96 1.18 3.40 -19.47
N PRO A 97 1.67 3.08 -20.69
CA PRO A 97 0.95 2.17 -21.59
C PRO A 97 0.59 0.85 -20.88
N ALA A 98 -0.58 0.28 -21.20
CA ALA A 98 -1.01 -0.98 -20.61
C ALA A 98 0.05 -2.08 -20.85
N GLY A 99 0.49 -2.74 -19.77
CA GLY A 99 1.58 -3.73 -19.81
C GLY A 99 2.98 -3.16 -19.56
N SER A 100 3.09 -1.86 -19.25
CA SER A 100 4.35 -1.27 -18.77
C SER A 100 4.62 -1.67 -17.33
N HIS A 101 5.90 -1.68 -16.96
CA HIS A 101 6.37 -1.98 -15.61
C HIS A 101 7.39 -0.93 -15.15
N SER A 102 7.59 -0.80 -13.84
CA SER A 102 8.46 0.21 -13.24
C SER A 102 9.23 -0.33 -12.04
N LEU A 103 10.49 0.11 -11.90
CA LEU A 103 11.31 -0.08 -10.70
C LEU A 103 11.51 1.27 -10.01
N ARG A 104 11.15 1.37 -8.74
CA ARG A 104 11.18 2.61 -7.95
C ARG A 104 11.91 2.44 -6.64
N PHE A 105 12.80 3.36 -6.31
CA PHE A 105 13.46 3.49 -5.02
C PHE A 105 13.06 4.81 -4.38
N LEU A 106 12.46 4.72 -3.19
CA LEU A 106 12.11 5.87 -2.37
C LEU A 106 13.07 5.89 -1.19
N ASN A 107 13.95 6.90 -1.13
CA ASN A 107 14.91 7.07 -0.06
C ASN A 107 14.57 8.34 0.73
N THR A 108 14.67 8.26 2.05
CA THR A 108 14.44 9.40 2.94
C THR A 108 15.55 9.45 3.99
N VAL A 109 16.18 10.61 4.13
CA VAL A 109 17.13 10.90 5.20
C VAL A 109 16.63 12.06 6.05
N VAL A 110 16.70 11.91 7.37
CA VAL A 110 16.25 12.92 8.34
C VAL A 110 17.36 13.25 9.31
N SER A 111 17.74 14.53 9.41
CA SER A 111 18.71 15.01 10.38
C SER A 111 18.09 15.02 11.77
N ARG A 112 18.91 14.79 12.79
CA ARG A 112 18.46 14.79 14.18
C ARG A 112 19.45 15.58 15.04
N PRO A 113 19.35 16.92 15.03
CA PRO A 113 20.24 17.76 15.83
C PRO A 113 20.26 17.27 17.28
N GLY A 114 21.45 17.00 17.83
CA GLY A 114 21.62 16.51 19.20
C GLY A 114 21.35 15.01 19.44
N HIS A 115 20.93 14.24 18.42
CA HIS A 115 20.57 12.82 18.56
C HIS A 115 21.31 11.91 17.57
N GLY A 116 22.56 12.26 17.22
CA GLY A 116 23.45 11.45 16.40
C GLY A 116 23.35 11.70 14.89
N GLU A 117 23.82 10.72 14.11
CA GLU A 117 23.82 10.83 12.64
C GLU A 117 22.39 10.85 12.06
N PRO A 118 22.18 11.50 10.89
CA PRO A 118 20.91 11.45 10.20
C PRO A 118 20.46 10.00 9.94
N ARG A 119 19.17 9.76 10.16
CA ARG A 119 18.53 8.46 9.94
C ARG A 119 18.14 8.34 8.48
N HIS A 120 18.54 7.25 7.84
CA HIS A 120 18.18 6.94 6.46
C HIS A 120 17.31 5.67 6.42
N TRP A 121 16.24 5.70 5.65
CA TRP A 121 15.50 4.51 5.27
C TRP A 121 15.11 4.56 3.79
N ALA A 122 14.93 3.39 3.21
CA ALA A 122 14.51 3.25 1.83
C ALA A 122 13.49 2.13 1.66
N VAL A 123 12.63 2.26 0.64
CA VAL A 123 11.73 1.20 0.18
C VAL A 123 11.83 1.14 -1.34
N ALA A 124 11.96 -0.07 -1.86
CA ALA A 124 11.98 -0.35 -3.29
C ALA A 124 10.68 -1.03 -3.72
N TYR A 125 10.16 -0.63 -4.88
CA TYR A 125 8.92 -1.13 -5.48
C TYR A 125 9.19 -1.64 -6.89
N VAL A 126 8.57 -2.76 -7.23
CA VAL A 126 8.23 -3.06 -8.63
C VAL A 126 6.75 -2.79 -8.78
N ASP A 127 6.41 -1.86 -9.68
CA ASP A 127 5.05 -1.33 -9.82
C ASP A 127 4.49 -0.84 -8.48
N ASP A 128 3.42 -1.45 -8.00
CA ASP A 128 2.78 -1.11 -6.73
C ASP A 128 3.15 -2.07 -5.60
N THR A 129 4.14 -2.94 -5.82
CA THR A 129 4.55 -4.00 -4.88
C THR A 129 5.89 -3.64 -4.22
N PRO A 130 5.89 -3.27 -2.93
CA PRO A 130 7.14 -3.08 -2.19
C PRO A 130 7.83 -4.44 -2.04
N PHE A 131 9.08 -4.54 -2.49
CA PHE A 131 9.81 -5.81 -2.48
C PHE A 131 11.02 -5.81 -1.54
N GLU A 132 11.58 -4.64 -1.23
CA GLU A 132 12.76 -4.51 -0.38
C GLU A 132 12.63 -3.25 0.50
N ARG A 133 13.12 -3.32 1.74
CA ARG A 133 13.30 -2.14 2.61
C ARG A 133 14.68 -2.09 3.23
N PHE A 134 15.12 -0.89 3.59
CA PHE A 134 16.36 -0.64 4.31
C PHE A 134 16.14 0.37 5.44
N ASN A 135 16.86 0.21 6.56
CA ASN A 135 16.89 1.18 7.65
C ASN A 135 18.29 1.23 8.27
N SER A 136 18.91 2.42 8.29
CA SER A 136 20.27 2.64 8.79
C SER A 136 20.45 2.38 10.28
N GLU A 137 19.36 2.34 11.05
CA GLU A 137 19.38 2.09 12.49
C GLU A 137 19.22 0.61 12.86
N ARG A 138 18.85 -0.24 11.89
CA ARG A 138 18.75 -1.68 12.15
C ARG A 138 20.14 -2.31 12.25
N GLU A 139 20.23 -3.34 13.09
CA GLU A 139 21.42 -4.16 13.22
C GLU A 139 21.80 -4.79 11.87
N GLY A 140 23.10 -4.92 11.61
CA GLY A 140 23.63 -5.38 10.32
C GLY A 140 23.57 -4.35 9.19
N ARG A 141 22.61 -3.40 9.22
CA ARG A 141 22.39 -2.36 8.19
C ARG A 141 22.36 -2.98 6.79
N ARG A 142 21.48 -3.96 6.62
CA ARG A 142 21.26 -4.69 5.36
C ARG A 142 19.83 -4.50 4.88
N PRO A 143 19.58 -4.49 3.56
CA PRO A 143 18.23 -4.55 3.02
C PRO A 143 17.54 -5.85 3.41
N GLU A 144 16.22 -5.78 3.55
CA GLU A 144 15.36 -6.91 3.93
C GLU A 144 14.32 -7.17 2.84
N PRO A 145 14.07 -8.44 2.48
CA PRO A 145 12.99 -8.78 1.57
C PRO A 145 11.63 -8.51 2.22
N LEU A 146 10.69 -8.04 1.40
CA LEU A 146 9.28 -7.89 1.75
C LEU A 146 8.38 -8.88 1.01
N VAL A 147 8.95 -9.67 0.11
CA VAL A 147 8.27 -10.60 -0.78
C VAL A 147 9.05 -11.90 -0.88
N ARG A 148 8.32 -13.02 -1.02
CA ARG A 148 8.89 -14.36 -1.04
C ARG A 148 9.80 -14.63 -2.23
N TRP A 149 9.45 -14.10 -3.40
CA TRP A 149 10.22 -14.33 -4.63
C TRP A 149 11.61 -13.68 -4.59
N LEU A 150 11.90 -12.82 -3.59
CA LEU A 150 13.24 -12.27 -3.38
C LEU A 150 14.08 -13.11 -2.41
N GLU A 151 13.46 -13.99 -1.63
CA GLU A 151 14.18 -14.88 -0.70
C GLU A 151 15.03 -15.93 -1.43
N GLN A 152 14.74 -16.18 -2.71
CA GLN A 152 15.53 -17.06 -3.57
C GLN A 152 16.84 -16.44 -4.05
N GLU A 153 17.04 -15.14 -3.82
CA GLU A 153 18.26 -14.45 -4.22
C GLU A 153 19.47 -14.91 -3.39
N GLY A 154 20.60 -15.12 -4.08
CA GLY A 154 21.84 -15.60 -3.48
C GLY A 154 22.60 -14.54 -2.66
N PRO A 155 23.66 -14.93 -1.93
CA PRO A 155 24.44 -14.02 -1.10
C PRO A 155 25.06 -12.85 -1.89
N GLU A 156 25.48 -13.08 -3.14
CA GLU A 156 26.06 -12.05 -4.01
C GLU A 156 25.11 -10.87 -4.24
N TYR A 157 23.81 -11.17 -4.49
CA TYR A 157 22.76 -10.15 -4.62
C TYR A 157 22.69 -9.30 -3.35
N TRP A 158 22.64 -9.94 -2.18
CA TRP A 158 22.46 -9.25 -0.91
C TRP A 158 23.70 -8.45 -0.50
N GLU A 159 24.90 -8.91 -0.88
CA GLU A 159 26.14 -8.16 -0.71
C GLU A 159 26.16 -6.90 -1.57
N GLU A 160 25.81 -7.01 -2.85
CA GLU A 160 25.68 -5.85 -3.76
C GLU A 160 24.65 -4.84 -3.23
N ARG A 161 23.44 -5.31 -2.85
CA ARG A 161 22.38 -4.46 -2.29
C ARG A 161 22.77 -3.80 -0.98
N THR A 162 23.54 -4.49 -0.14
CA THR A 162 24.07 -3.94 1.12
C THR A 162 25.09 -2.85 0.83
N LEU A 163 25.99 -3.06 -0.13
CA LEU A 163 26.97 -2.05 -0.54
C LEU A 163 26.28 -0.81 -1.11
N ASP A 164 25.34 -0.99 -2.04
CA ASP A 164 24.55 0.10 -2.62
C ASP A 164 23.83 0.93 -1.54
N SER A 165 23.20 0.26 -0.57
CA SER A 165 22.47 0.93 0.51
C SER A 165 23.39 1.71 1.46
N ARG A 166 24.60 1.20 1.72
CA ARG A 166 25.62 1.90 2.52
C ARG A 166 26.12 3.14 1.79
N THR A 167 26.48 3.01 0.52
CA THR A 167 26.91 4.12 -0.33
C THR A 167 25.82 5.19 -0.44
N CYS A 168 24.56 4.78 -0.67
CA CYS A 168 23.42 5.69 -0.70
C CYS A 168 23.23 6.42 0.64
N THR A 169 23.36 5.71 1.77
CA THR A 169 23.27 6.32 3.12
C THR A 169 24.31 7.43 3.31
N GLN A 170 25.57 7.17 2.93
CA GLN A 170 26.64 8.15 3.05
C GLN A 170 26.41 9.36 2.14
N PHE A 171 26.04 9.12 0.89
CA PHE A 171 25.69 10.16 -0.08
C PHE A 171 24.56 11.06 0.42
N LEU A 172 23.47 10.47 0.93
CA LEU A 172 22.31 11.19 1.44
C LEU A 172 22.64 12.03 2.68
N ARG A 173 23.46 11.51 3.59
CA ARG A 173 23.90 12.24 4.78
C ARG A 173 24.75 13.45 4.42
N GLY A 174 25.71 13.28 3.50
CA GLY A 174 26.53 14.37 2.98
C GLY A 174 25.67 15.43 2.30
N THR A 175 24.78 15.00 1.41
CA THR A 175 23.86 15.89 0.68
C THR A 175 22.95 16.66 1.63
N LEU A 176 22.34 16.00 2.63
CA LEU A 176 21.48 16.68 3.61
C LEU A 176 22.26 17.73 4.40
N ASN A 177 23.50 17.44 4.80
CA ASN A 177 24.35 18.39 5.49
C ASN A 177 24.67 19.60 4.59
N GLU A 178 25.09 19.38 3.34
CA GLU A 178 25.36 20.45 2.39
C GLU A 178 24.13 21.32 2.10
N VAL A 179 23.01 20.69 1.75
CA VAL A 179 21.76 21.40 1.48
C VAL A 179 21.34 22.20 2.72
N SER A 180 21.37 21.61 3.92
CA SER A 180 21.04 22.35 5.14
C SER A 180 21.93 23.58 5.37
N GLN A 181 23.21 23.52 4.98
CA GLN A 181 24.12 24.66 5.04
C GLN A 181 23.79 25.72 3.98
N ASP A 182 23.40 25.34 2.78
CA ASP A 182 22.96 26.29 1.75
C ASP A 182 21.73 27.10 2.20
N TYR A 183 20.87 26.51 3.04
CA TYR A 183 19.74 27.20 3.70
C TYR A 183 20.08 27.86 5.04
N SER A 184 21.30 27.72 5.57
CA SER A 184 21.62 28.15 6.95
C SER A 184 21.56 29.66 7.20
N ASN A 185 21.55 30.47 6.14
CA ASN A 185 21.21 31.91 6.21
C ASN A 185 19.73 32.17 6.59
N GLN A 186 18.86 31.16 6.60
CA GLN A 186 17.40 31.28 6.81
C GLN A 186 16.93 30.92 8.24
N SER A 187 17.80 30.93 9.26
CA SER A 187 17.42 30.77 10.67
C SER A 187 16.58 29.52 11.01
N ARG A 188 16.76 28.40 10.29
CA ARG A 188 16.08 27.14 10.62
C ARG A 188 16.94 26.30 11.55
N THR A 189 16.77 26.50 12.85
CA THR A 189 17.16 25.51 13.85
C THR A 189 16.14 24.36 13.80
N GLY A 190 16.58 23.13 13.50
CA GLY A 190 15.65 22.01 13.49
C GLY A 190 16.11 20.78 12.72
N SER A 191 15.25 19.76 12.77
CA SER A 191 15.37 18.56 11.95
C SER A 191 14.97 18.89 10.51
N HIS A 192 15.73 18.37 9.57
CA HIS A 192 15.55 18.56 8.13
C HIS A 192 15.44 17.20 7.44
N THR A 193 14.67 17.18 6.36
CA THR A 193 14.40 15.97 5.59
C THR A 193 14.87 16.16 4.15
N PHE A 194 15.59 15.18 3.62
CA PHE A 194 15.92 15.12 2.20
C PHE A 194 15.43 13.78 1.64
N GLN A 195 14.74 13.83 0.50
CA GLN A 195 14.07 12.67 -0.09
C GLN A 195 14.49 12.51 -1.55
N ILE A 196 14.61 11.26 -1.99
CA ILE A 196 14.92 10.91 -3.37
C ILE A 196 13.91 9.88 -3.87
N ILE A 197 13.34 10.15 -5.05
CA ILE A 197 12.64 9.16 -5.85
C ILE A 197 13.47 8.91 -7.10
N ALA A 198 13.93 7.68 -7.28
CA ALA A 198 14.71 7.25 -8.45
C ALA A 198 14.08 6.00 -9.06
N GLY A 199 14.04 5.90 -10.39
CA GLY A 199 13.46 4.74 -11.03
C GLY A 199 13.46 4.77 -12.55
N CYS A 200 13.11 3.63 -13.13
CA CYS A 200 12.99 3.44 -14.57
C CYS A 200 11.68 2.72 -14.89
N ASP A 201 11.12 3.04 -16.06
CA ASP A 201 9.93 2.41 -16.59
C ASP A 201 10.31 1.67 -17.89
N VAL A 202 9.73 0.50 -18.09
CA VAL A 202 9.77 -0.25 -19.36
C VAL A 202 8.39 -0.30 -19.98
N GLY A 203 8.34 -0.18 -21.31
CA GLY A 203 7.12 -0.37 -22.07
C GLY A 203 6.69 -1.85 -22.12
N PRO A 204 5.53 -2.13 -22.75
CA PRO A 204 5.01 -3.50 -22.88
C PRO A 204 5.91 -4.44 -23.68
N ASP A 205 6.81 -3.89 -24.50
CA ASP A 205 7.83 -4.61 -25.26
C ASP A 205 9.14 -4.82 -24.48
N GLY A 206 9.18 -4.44 -23.20
CA GLY A 206 10.35 -4.56 -22.33
C GLY A 206 11.48 -3.58 -22.64
N ARG A 207 11.25 -2.60 -23.54
CA ARG A 207 12.23 -1.55 -23.85
C ARG A 207 12.11 -0.38 -22.88
N PHE A 208 13.24 0.32 -22.69
CA PHE A 208 13.30 1.51 -21.86
C PHE A 208 12.29 2.55 -22.34
N LEU A 209 11.42 2.98 -21.43
CA LEU A 209 10.43 4.02 -21.68
C LEU A 209 10.93 5.38 -21.17
N ARG A 210 11.38 5.42 -19.90
CA ARG A 210 11.96 6.61 -19.28
C ARG A 210 12.68 6.28 -17.97
N GLY A 211 13.54 7.20 -17.54
CA GLY A 211 14.11 7.25 -16.21
C GLY A 211 13.65 8.50 -15.48
N TYR A 212 13.66 8.48 -14.15
CA TYR A 212 13.40 9.66 -13.33
C TYR A 212 14.25 9.65 -12.07
N LEU A 213 14.65 10.85 -11.68
CA LEU A 213 15.36 11.11 -10.44
C LEU A 213 14.92 12.48 -9.92
N ARG A 214 14.21 12.49 -8.80
CA ARG A 214 13.66 13.69 -8.16
C ARG A 214 14.16 13.79 -6.74
N HIS A 215 14.51 15.01 -6.33
CA HIS A 215 14.94 15.30 -4.97
C HIS A 215 13.99 16.32 -4.35
N ALA A 216 13.64 16.11 -3.09
CA ALA A 216 12.85 17.04 -2.30
C ALA A 216 13.57 17.37 -0.98
N TYR A 217 13.41 18.60 -0.52
CA TYR A 217 13.95 19.09 0.75
C TYR A 217 12.83 19.67 1.60
N ASP A 218 12.71 19.20 2.84
CA ASP A 218 11.64 19.54 3.78
C ASP A 218 10.22 19.43 3.17
N GLY A 219 10.02 18.43 2.30
CA GLY A 219 8.74 18.13 1.64
C GLY A 219 8.43 18.99 0.41
N LEU A 220 9.35 19.86 -0.03
CA LEU A 220 9.21 20.68 -1.24
C LEU A 220 10.16 20.19 -2.33
N ASP A 221 9.70 20.25 -3.59
CA ASP A 221 10.54 19.91 -4.74
C ASP A 221 11.81 20.80 -4.75
N TYR A 222 12.97 20.17 -4.92
CA TYR A 222 14.27 20.84 -4.82
C TYR A 222 14.98 20.86 -6.18
N ILE A 223 15.34 19.70 -6.71
CA ILE A 223 16.00 19.54 -8.01
C ILE A 223 15.65 18.21 -8.66
N THR A 224 15.39 18.23 -9.96
CA THR A 224 14.92 17.08 -10.75
C THR A 224 15.81 16.88 -11.98
N LEU A 225 16.14 15.62 -12.29
CA LEU A 225 16.81 15.27 -13.54
C LEU A 225 15.82 15.43 -14.71
N SER A 226 16.22 16.12 -15.78
CA SER A 226 15.39 16.33 -16.97
C SER A 226 15.02 15.02 -17.66
N GLU A 227 13.94 15.03 -18.46
CA GLU A 227 13.45 13.83 -19.15
C GLU A 227 14.46 13.21 -20.12
N ASP A 228 15.34 14.03 -20.71
CA ASP A 228 16.44 13.57 -21.57
C ASP A 228 17.64 13.00 -20.80
N LEU A 229 17.57 13.02 -19.46
CA LEU A 229 18.57 12.55 -18.50
C LEU A 229 19.93 13.25 -18.58
N ARG A 230 19.99 14.47 -19.13
CA ARG A 230 21.26 15.19 -19.38
C ARG A 230 21.45 16.43 -18.54
N SER A 231 20.39 16.97 -17.95
CA SER A 231 20.44 18.25 -17.26
C SER A 231 19.56 18.27 -16.02
N TRP A 232 19.64 19.34 -15.24
CA TRP A 232 18.87 19.49 -14.00
C TRP A 232 17.86 20.65 -14.10
N ILE A 233 16.62 20.34 -13.76
CA ILE A 233 15.53 21.29 -13.57
C ILE A 233 15.53 21.71 -12.10
N VAL A 234 15.59 23.02 -11.87
CA VAL A 234 15.67 23.63 -10.54
C VAL A 234 14.31 24.17 -10.16
N GLU A 235 13.77 23.69 -9.05
CA GLU A 235 12.46 24.11 -8.52
C GLU A 235 12.63 25.09 -7.35
N ASP A 236 13.66 24.89 -6.52
CA ASP A 236 14.05 25.84 -5.47
C ASP A 236 15.25 26.69 -5.93
N PRO A 237 15.19 28.03 -5.85
CA PRO A 237 16.33 28.91 -6.17
C PRO A 237 17.65 28.54 -5.47
N VAL A 238 17.61 28.03 -4.23
CA VAL A 238 18.80 27.58 -3.49
C VAL A 238 19.44 26.36 -4.17
N ALA A 239 18.64 25.51 -4.83
CA ALA A 239 19.13 24.34 -5.55
C ALA A 239 19.99 24.68 -6.78
N GLN A 240 20.07 25.96 -7.19
CA GLN A 240 21.03 26.41 -8.21
C GLN A 240 22.49 26.16 -7.78
N ILE A 241 22.78 26.22 -6.48
CA ILE A 241 24.12 25.92 -5.95
C ILE A 241 24.45 24.45 -6.24
N THR A 242 23.54 23.54 -5.88
CA THR A 242 23.64 22.10 -6.14
C THR A 242 23.75 21.80 -7.63
N ARG A 243 22.92 22.43 -8.47
CA ARG A 243 22.98 22.28 -9.92
C ARG A 243 24.38 22.58 -10.45
N ARG A 244 24.98 23.73 -10.09
CA ARG A 244 26.33 24.10 -10.57
C ARG A 244 27.39 23.07 -10.18
N LYS A 245 27.34 22.59 -8.93
CA LYS A 245 28.25 21.53 -8.45
C LYS A 245 28.08 20.24 -9.26
N TRP A 246 26.84 19.83 -9.49
CA TRP A 246 26.51 18.58 -10.19
C TRP A 246 26.78 18.64 -11.70
N ASP A 247 26.56 19.79 -12.33
CA ASP A 247 26.93 20.05 -13.72
C ASP A 247 28.46 19.98 -13.87
N ALA A 248 29.23 20.63 -12.99
CA ALA A 248 30.69 20.58 -13.01
C ALA A 248 31.25 19.17 -12.79
N ALA A 249 30.57 18.33 -12.00
CA ALA A 249 30.94 16.94 -11.74
C ALA A 249 30.29 15.94 -12.70
N SER A 250 29.57 16.40 -13.74
CA SER A 250 28.88 15.54 -14.72
C SER A 250 27.98 14.46 -14.09
N VAL A 251 27.32 14.79 -12.98
CA VAL A 251 26.51 13.83 -12.20
C VAL A 251 25.37 13.25 -13.04
N ALA A 252 24.80 14.05 -13.96
CA ALA A 252 23.70 13.61 -14.82
C ALA A 252 24.07 12.37 -15.65
N GLU A 253 25.30 12.30 -16.18
CA GLU A 253 25.76 11.15 -16.98
C GLU A 253 25.83 9.86 -16.16
N ASN A 254 26.38 9.95 -14.93
CA ASN A 254 26.40 8.80 -14.00
C ASN A 254 24.99 8.33 -13.63
N ARG A 255 24.04 9.26 -13.42
CA ARG A 255 22.64 8.92 -13.13
C ARG A 255 21.95 8.32 -14.34
N LYS A 256 22.19 8.84 -15.54
CA LYS A 256 21.70 8.28 -16.79
C LYS A 256 22.17 6.84 -16.99
N ASN A 257 23.46 6.55 -16.81
CA ASN A 257 24.01 5.20 -16.95
C ASN A 257 23.36 4.20 -15.98
N PHE A 258 23.05 4.63 -14.75
CA PHE A 258 22.29 3.80 -13.82
C PHE A 258 20.85 3.55 -14.29
N LEU A 259 20.15 4.60 -14.74
CA LEU A 259 18.73 4.53 -15.12
C LEU A 259 18.49 3.74 -16.41
N GLU A 260 19.38 3.88 -17.41
CA GLU A 260 19.30 3.19 -18.70
C GLU A 260 19.97 1.80 -18.69
N GLY A 261 20.84 1.53 -17.71
CA GLY A 261 21.56 0.26 -17.57
C GLY A 261 21.03 -0.57 -16.40
N ARG A 262 21.70 -0.43 -15.24
CA ARG A 262 21.43 -1.25 -14.03
C ARG A 262 19.94 -1.28 -13.69
N CYS A 263 19.26 -0.14 -13.61
CA CYS A 263 17.84 -0.11 -13.23
C CYS A 263 16.98 -1.05 -14.10
N LEU A 264 17.25 -1.13 -15.41
CA LEU A 264 16.55 -2.03 -16.32
C LEU A 264 16.90 -3.50 -16.11
N GLU A 265 18.18 -3.81 -15.90
CA GLU A 265 18.65 -5.17 -15.62
C GLU A 265 17.98 -5.71 -14.36
N TRP A 266 17.98 -4.88 -13.31
CA TRP A 266 17.29 -5.18 -12.06
C TRP A 266 15.79 -5.35 -12.29
N LEU A 267 15.10 -4.41 -12.94
CA LEU A 267 13.65 -4.53 -13.20
C LEU A 267 13.30 -5.84 -13.92
N ARG A 268 14.05 -6.22 -14.96
CA ARG A 268 13.85 -7.48 -15.69
C ARG A 268 14.04 -8.71 -14.80
N ARG A 269 15.11 -8.74 -13.99
CA ARG A 269 15.37 -9.82 -13.02
C ARG A 269 14.21 -10.00 -12.04
N HIS A 270 13.73 -8.91 -11.45
CA HIS A 270 12.62 -8.99 -10.48
C HIS A 270 11.29 -9.38 -11.15
N LEU A 271 11.02 -8.93 -12.39
CA LEU A 271 9.83 -9.33 -13.14
C LEU A 271 9.82 -10.82 -13.49
N GLU A 272 10.99 -11.41 -13.77
CA GLU A 272 11.12 -12.86 -13.99
C GLU A 272 10.93 -13.63 -12.68
N ASN A 273 11.66 -13.23 -11.63
CA ASN A 273 11.59 -13.86 -10.31
C ASN A 273 10.17 -13.80 -9.71
N GLY A 274 9.53 -12.64 -9.82
CA GLY A 274 8.22 -12.34 -9.25
C GLY A 274 7.06 -12.54 -10.24
N ARG A 275 7.26 -13.23 -11.37
CA ARG A 275 6.29 -13.31 -12.47
C ARG A 275 4.86 -13.62 -12.02
N GLU A 276 4.69 -14.62 -11.17
CA GLU A 276 3.36 -15.05 -10.67
C GLU A 276 2.66 -13.98 -9.83
N THR A 277 3.42 -13.09 -9.19
CA THR A 277 2.90 -12.04 -8.30
C THR A 277 2.77 -10.70 -9.00
N LEU A 278 3.78 -10.28 -9.77
CA LEU A 278 3.88 -8.95 -10.38
C LEU A 278 3.10 -8.84 -11.69
N GLN A 279 2.95 -9.94 -12.42
CA GLN A 279 2.24 -9.95 -13.70
C GLN A 279 0.79 -10.45 -13.59
N ARG A 280 0.32 -10.73 -12.36
CA ARG A 280 -1.09 -11.07 -12.13
C ARG A 280 -1.99 -9.84 -12.31
N ALA A 281 -3.27 -10.11 -12.51
CA ALA A 281 -4.29 -9.09 -12.57
C ALA A 281 -5.53 -9.61 -11.85
N ASP A 282 -5.74 -9.15 -10.63
CA ASP A 282 -6.84 -9.63 -9.78
C ASP A 282 -8.07 -8.73 -10.00
N PRO A 283 -9.24 -9.28 -10.37
CA PRO A 283 -10.45 -8.48 -10.57
C PRO A 283 -11.03 -7.94 -9.26
N PRO A 284 -11.53 -6.69 -9.27
CA PRO A 284 -12.18 -6.14 -8.09
C PRO A 284 -13.45 -6.93 -7.76
N LYS A 285 -13.64 -7.20 -6.48
CA LYS A 285 -14.94 -7.55 -5.91
C LYS A 285 -15.72 -6.26 -5.73
N THR A 286 -16.85 -6.16 -6.41
CA THR A 286 -17.56 -4.89 -6.55
C THR A 286 -18.97 -4.96 -5.99
N SER A 287 -19.42 -3.89 -5.35
CA SER A 287 -20.78 -3.79 -4.81
C SER A 287 -21.23 -2.34 -4.69
N VAL A 288 -22.54 -2.11 -4.63
CA VAL A 288 -23.11 -0.79 -4.35
C VAL A 288 -23.93 -0.86 -3.07
N THR A 289 -23.57 -0.04 -2.10
CA THR A 289 -24.30 0.09 -0.82
C THR A 289 -25.13 1.37 -0.80
N ARG A 290 -26.36 1.29 -0.28
CA ARG A 290 -27.25 2.44 -0.06
C ARG A 290 -27.29 2.80 1.43
N ARG A 291 -27.09 4.07 1.75
CA ARG A 291 -27.26 4.61 3.11
C ARG A 291 -28.21 5.80 3.07
N PRO A 292 -29.40 5.73 3.67
CA PRO A 292 -30.27 6.89 3.84
C PRO A 292 -29.57 7.99 4.64
N ILE A 293 -29.68 9.24 4.17
CA ILE A 293 -29.26 10.45 4.91
C ILE A 293 -30.50 11.12 5.51
N SER A 294 -31.54 11.25 4.69
CA SER A 294 -32.86 11.79 5.04
C SER A 294 -33.95 11.02 4.28
N GLU A 295 -35.22 11.41 4.45
CA GLU A 295 -36.33 10.89 3.63
C GLU A 295 -36.18 11.20 2.13
N HIS A 296 -35.46 12.27 1.80
CA HIS A 296 -35.32 12.77 0.42
C HIS A 296 -33.98 12.41 -0.22
N GLU A 297 -32.99 12.01 0.55
CA GLU A 297 -31.62 11.81 0.06
C GLU A 297 -30.98 10.54 0.62
N VAL A 298 -30.26 9.85 -0.25
CA VAL A 298 -29.45 8.69 0.11
C VAL A 298 -28.05 8.79 -0.48
N THR A 299 -27.07 8.23 0.20
CA THR A 299 -25.75 7.99 -0.36
C THR A 299 -25.72 6.65 -1.05
N LEU A 300 -25.32 6.63 -2.32
CA LEU A 300 -24.88 5.43 -3.02
C LEU A 300 -23.36 5.37 -2.97
N LYS A 301 -22.82 4.25 -2.49
CA LYS A 301 -21.37 4.02 -2.43
C LYS A 301 -21.00 2.77 -3.19
N CYS A 302 -20.18 2.95 -4.23
CA CYS A 302 -19.64 1.91 -5.07
C CYS A 302 -18.28 1.48 -4.54
N TRP A 303 -18.12 0.19 -4.25
CA TRP A 303 -16.92 -0.41 -3.72
C TRP A 303 -16.20 -1.23 -4.79
N ALA A 304 -14.87 -1.16 -4.77
CA ALA A 304 -13.97 -2.08 -5.45
C ALA A 304 -12.95 -2.57 -4.42
N LEU A 305 -12.89 -3.89 -4.18
CA LEU A 305 -12.06 -4.50 -3.15
C LEU A 305 -11.23 -5.65 -3.74
N GLY A 306 -10.02 -5.87 -3.21
CA GLY A 306 -9.24 -7.07 -3.52
C GLY A 306 -8.69 -7.12 -4.95
N PHE A 307 -8.46 -5.96 -5.58
CA PHE A 307 -7.93 -5.88 -6.94
C PHE A 307 -6.42 -5.60 -6.95
N TYR A 308 -5.77 -5.99 -8.04
CA TYR A 308 -4.36 -5.69 -8.32
C TYR A 308 -4.17 -5.54 -9.82
N PRO A 309 -3.40 -4.53 -10.30
CA PRO A 309 -2.61 -3.52 -9.58
C PRO A 309 -3.45 -2.37 -9.01
N ALA A 310 -2.82 -1.32 -8.48
CA ALA A 310 -3.54 -0.22 -7.82
C ALA A 310 -4.32 0.69 -8.79
N GLU A 311 -3.90 0.73 -10.06
CA GLU A 311 -4.52 1.59 -11.08
C GLU A 311 -5.95 1.10 -11.40
N ILE A 312 -6.93 1.88 -10.97
CA ILE A 312 -8.36 1.62 -11.17
C ILE A 312 -9.10 2.94 -11.36
N THR A 313 -10.11 2.95 -12.23
CA THR A 313 -11.00 4.10 -12.41
C THR A 313 -12.41 3.73 -11.98
N LEU A 314 -12.98 4.55 -11.07
CA LEU A 314 -14.37 4.47 -10.61
C LEU A 314 -15.06 5.78 -10.97
N THR A 315 -16.15 5.72 -11.72
CA THR A 315 -16.97 6.90 -12.06
C THR A 315 -18.44 6.64 -11.80
N TRP A 316 -19.15 7.65 -11.29
CA TRP A 316 -20.61 7.65 -11.22
C TRP A 316 -21.17 8.38 -12.43
N GLN A 317 -22.21 7.80 -13.01
CA GLN A 317 -23.01 8.42 -14.08
C GLN A 317 -24.46 8.50 -13.66
N ARG A 318 -25.15 9.55 -14.09
CA ARG A 318 -26.61 9.70 -14.02
C ARG A 318 -27.14 9.78 -15.44
N ASP A 319 -27.97 8.83 -15.84
CA ASP A 319 -28.50 8.74 -17.22
C ASP A 319 -27.43 8.84 -18.32
N GLY A 320 -26.20 8.38 -18.03
CA GLY A 320 -25.05 8.43 -18.93
C GLY A 320 -24.14 9.65 -18.77
N GLU A 321 -24.49 10.63 -17.94
CA GLU A 321 -23.67 11.82 -17.68
C GLU A 321 -22.79 11.67 -16.42
N ASP A 322 -21.48 11.91 -16.55
CA ASP A 322 -20.51 11.80 -15.46
C ASP A 322 -20.79 12.79 -14.31
N GLN A 323 -20.81 12.29 -13.08
CA GLN A 323 -21.09 13.05 -11.85
C GLN A 323 -19.81 13.41 -11.07
N THR A 324 -18.74 13.83 -11.76
CA THR A 324 -17.42 13.96 -11.15
C THR A 324 -17.34 14.96 -9.99
N GLN A 325 -18.08 16.08 -10.05
CA GLN A 325 -18.02 17.12 -9.01
C GLN A 325 -18.76 16.73 -7.73
N ASP A 326 -19.86 15.97 -7.87
CA ASP A 326 -20.71 15.53 -6.76
C ASP A 326 -20.29 14.16 -6.20
N THR A 327 -19.23 13.58 -6.75
CA THR A 327 -18.69 12.29 -6.33
C THR A 327 -17.58 12.47 -5.32
N GLU A 328 -17.77 11.93 -4.12
CA GLU A 328 -16.70 11.68 -3.17
C GLU A 328 -15.90 10.45 -3.63
N LEU A 329 -14.74 10.69 -4.24
CA LEU A 329 -13.80 9.65 -4.67
C LEU A 329 -12.61 9.58 -3.73
N VAL A 330 -12.40 8.43 -3.09
CA VAL A 330 -11.23 8.26 -2.22
C VAL A 330 -10.01 7.80 -2.99
N GLU A 331 -8.82 8.15 -2.50
CA GLU A 331 -7.56 7.59 -2.97
C GLU A 331 -7.56 6.06 -2.84
N THR A 332 -6.85 5.40 -3.75
CA THR A 332 -6.68 3.94 -3.71
C THR A 332 -5.81 3.58 -2.51
N ARG A 333 -6.22 2.58 -1.74
CA ARG A 333 -5.56 2.21 -0.47
C ARG A 333 -5.13 0.76 -0.52
N PRO A 334 -4.04 0.38 0.18
CA PRO A 334 -3.66 -1.01 0.32
C PRO A 334 -4.71 -1.79 1.13
N GLY A 335 -4.95 -3.05 0.75
CA GLY A 335 -5.76 -4.02 1.48
C GLY A 335 -4.97 -4.77 2.58
N GLY A 336 -3.64 -4.75 2.51
CA GLY A 336 -2.74 -5.40 3.47
C GLY A 336 -2.27 -6.80 3.07
N ASP A 337 -2.88 -7.39 2.05
CA ASP A 337 -2.57 -8.71 1.48
C ASP A 337 -1.89 -8.62 0.09
N GLY A 338 -1.42 -7.42 -0.27
CA GLY A 338 -0.88 -7.12 -1.59
C GLY A 338 -1.93 -6.74 -2.63
N THR A 339 -3.21 -6.62 -2.24
CA THR A 339 -4.28 -6.06 -3.08
C THR A 339 -4.64 -4.63 -2.67
N PHE A 340 -5.57 -4.02 -3.40
CA PHE A 340 -6.03 -2.65 -3.19
C PHE A 340 -7.55 -2.56 -3.00
N GLN A 341 -7.96 -1.43 -2.44
CA GLN A 341 -9.36 -1.07 -2.24
C GLN A 341 -9.60 0.40 -2.61
N LYS A 342 -10.77 0.70 -3.17
CA LYS A 342 -11.22 2.04 -3.52
C LYS A 342 -12.74 2.10 -3.48
N TRP A 343 -13.29 3.28 -3.22
CA TRP A 343 -14.72 3.51 -3.36
C TRP A 343 -15.02 4.91 -3.89
N ALA A 344 -16.21 5.05 -4.47
CA ALA A 344 -16.76 6.31 -4.94
C ALA A 344 -18.19 6.45 -4.41
N ALA A 345 -18.54 7.59 -3.84
CA ALA A 345 -19.88 7.83 -3.29
C ALA A 345 -20.53 9.07 -3.90
N VAL A 346 -21.84 9.02 -4.09
CA VAL A 346 -22.64 10.14 -4.59
C VAL A 346 -23.91 10.25 -3.74
N VAL A 347 -24.34 11.48 -3.47
CA VAL A 347 -25.64 11.76 -2.84
C VAL A 347 -26.69 11.85 -3.92
N VAL A 348 -27.79 11.10 -3.78
CA VAL A 348 -28.85 11.01 -4.78
C VAL A 348 -30.22 11.21 -4.16
N PRO A 349 -31.20 11.75 -4.90
CA PRO A 349 -32.58 11.79 -4.45
C PRO A 349 -33.13 10.39 -4.21
N SER A 350 -33.86 10.21 -3.11
CA SER A 350 -34.56 8.97 -2.79
C SER A 350 -35.59 8.66 -3.89
N GLY A 351 -35.56 7.45 -4.43
CA GLY A 351 -36.39 7.02 -5.56
C GLY A 351 -35.73 7.16 -6.94
N GLU A 352 -34.60 7.89 -7.04
CA GLU A 352 -33.86 8.06 -8.29
C GLU A 352 -32.64 7.13 -8.40
N GLU A 353 -32.41 6.22 -7.44
CA GLU A 353 -31.19 5.42 -7.36
C GLU A 353 -30.89 4.61 -8.62
N GLN A 354 -31.93 4.17 -9.35
CA GLN A 354 -31.78 3.36 -10.56
C GLN A 354 -31.26 4.14 -11.78
N ARG A 355 -31.33 5.47 -11.74
CA ARG A 355 -30.74 6.37 -12.76
C ARG A 355 -29.23 6.46 -12.64
N TYR A 356 -28.68 6.07 -11.49
CA TYR A 356 -27.25 6.16 -11.21
C TYR A 356 -26.55 4.83 -11.46
N THR A 357 -25.47 4.87 -12.23
CA THR A 357 -24.62 3.73 -12.52
C THR A 357 -23.18 4.01 -12.12
N CYS A 358 -22.55 3.05 -11.45
CA CYS A 358 -21.12 3.08 -11.17
C CYS A 358 -20.37 2.30 -12.26
N HIS A 359 -19.38 2.94 -12.89
CA HIS A 359 -18.54 2.35 -13.92
C HIS A 359 -17.15 2.09 -13.36
N ILE A 360 -16.66 0.86 -13.53
CA ILE A 360 -15.38 0.41 -13.01
C ILE A 360 -14.52 -0.08 -14.17
N LEU A 361 -13.38 0.58 -14.37
CA LEU A 361 -12.36 0.20 -15.33
C LEU A 361 -11.12 -0.26 -14.57
N HIS A 362 -10.66 -1.47 -14.88
CA HIS A 362 -9.49 -2.08 -14.29
C HIS A 362 -8.85 -3.04 -15.31
N LYS A 363 -7.52 -3.17 -15.33
CA LYS A 363 -6.81 -3.96 -16.37
C LYS A 363 -7.15 -5.45 -16.38
N SER A 364 -7.59 -6.01 -15.24
CA SER A 364 -7.99 -7.42 -15.16
C SER A 364 -9.38 -7.68 -15.74
N LEU A 365 -10.15 -6.63 -16.04
CA LEU A 365 -11.49 -6.76 -16.57
C LEU A 365 -11.45 -6.70 -18.10
N PRO A 366 -12.00 -7.69 -18.82
CA PRO A 366 -12.03 -7.68 -20.29
C PRO A 366 -12.95 -6.58 -20.84
N LYS A 367 -13.94 -6.18 -20.04
CA LYS A 367 -14.86 -5.07 -20.32
C LYS A 367 -15.12 -4.29 -19.02
N PRO A 368 -15.39 -2.98 -19.10
CA PRO A 368 -15.82 -2.20 -17.95
C PRO A 368 -17.03 -2.85 -17.27
N ILE A 369 -17.04 -2.85 -15.94
CA ILE A 369 -18.21 -3.27 -15.16
C ILE A 369 -19.09 -2.04 -14.93
N THR A 370 -20.39 -2.20 -15.13
CA THR A 370 -21.40 -1.19 -14.80
C THR A 370 -22.33 -1.75 -13.73
N LEU A 371 -22.41 -1.09 -12.58
CA LEU A 371 -23.23 -1.48 -11.45
C LEU A 371 -24.35 -0.47 -11.19
N ARG A 372 -25.51 -0.98 -10.80
CA ARG A 372 -26.58 -0.21 -10.17
C ARG A 372 -26.74 -0.66 -8.72
N TRP A 373 -27.41 0.15 -7.92
CA TRP A 373 -27.83 -0.30 -6.61
C TRP A 373 -28.95 -1.33 -6.74
N GLU A 374 -28.73 -2.52 -6.20
CA GLU A 374 -29.75 -3.57 -6.09
C GLU A 374 -30.37 -3.55 -4.68
N PRO A 375 -31.71 -3.46 -4.57
CA PRO A 375 -32.38 -3.62 -3.29
C PRO A 375 -32.09 -5.04 -2.74
N PRO A 376 -31.86 -5.20 -1.42
CA PRO A 376 -31.73 -6.52 -0.84
C PRO A 376 -32.97 -7.37 -1.17
N PRO A 377 -32.80 -8.67 -1.46
CA PRO A 377 -33.93 -9.54 -1.78
C PRO A 377 -34.93 -9.47 -0.63
N GLN A 378 -36.14 -9.00 -0.93
CA GLN A 378 -37.23 -9.06 0.03
C GLN A 378 -37.38 -10.51 0.45
N SER A 379 -37.13 -10.81 1.72
CA SER A 379 -37.34 -12.15 2.23
C SER A 379 -38.81 -12.50 1.97
N THR A 380 -39.06 -13.41 1.02
CA THR A 380 -40.38 -14.00 0.76
C THR A 380 -40.78 -15.00 1.86
N ILE A 381 -39.88 -15.22 2.82
CA ILE A 381 -39.97 -16.14 3.94
C ILE A 381 -41.12 -15.82 4.94
N PRO A 382 -41.50 -14.56 5.27
CA PRO A 382 -42.63 -14.33 6.15
C PRO A 382 -43.96 -14.60 5.46
N ILE A 383 -44.10 -14.33 4.15
CA ILE A 383 -45.38 -14.47 3.44
C ILE A 383 -45.73 -15.95 3.25
N VAL A 384 -44.78 -16.79 2.82
CA VAL A 384 -45.03 -18.24 2.64
C VAL A 384 -45.31 -18.92 3.99
N SER A 385 -44.61 -18.51 5.06
CA SER A 385 -44.82 -19.05 6.41
C SER A 385 -46.18 -18.68 6.99
N ILE A 386 -46.64 -17.44 6.76
CA ILE A 386 -47.97 -16.98 7.19
C ILE A 386 -49.09 -17.72 6.44
N ILE A 387 -48.95 -17.89 5.11
CA ILE A 387 -49.94 -18.60 4.30
C ILE A 387 -50.02 -20.09 4.70
N ALA A 388 -48.88 -20.76 4.88
CA ALA A 388 -48.85 -22.15 5.33
C ALA A 388 -49.48 -22.32 6.72
N GLY A 389 -49.21 -21.39 7.64
CA GLY A 389 -49.80 -21.38 8.98
C GLY A 389 -51.33 -21.19 8.96
N LEU A 390 -51.83 -20.26 8.13
CA LEU A 390 -53.27 -20.03 7.97
C LEU A 390 -54.00 -21.24 7.39
N VAL A 391 -53.44 -21.88 6.36
CA VAL A 391 -54.03 -23.09 5.76
C VAL A 391 -54.10 -24.22 6.77
N LEU A 392 -53.05 -24.43 7.57
CA LEU A 392 -53.04 -25.46 8.60
C LEU A 392 -54.11 -25.19 9.69
N LEU A 393 -54.28 -23.93 10.09
CA LEU A 393 -55.32 -23.51 11.05
C LEU A 393 -56.74 -23.76 10.52
N VAL A 394 -56.99 -23.50 9.24
CA VAL A 394 -58.30 -23.77 8.62
C VAL A 394 -58.57 -25.27 8.55
N ILE A 395 -57.59 -26.09 8.17
CA ILE A 395 -57.73 -27.55 8.10
C ILE A 395 -58.01 -28.13 9.48
N THR A 396 -57.23 -27.73 10.48
CA THR A 396 -57.41 -28.19 11.88
C THR A 396 -58.74 -27.73 12.46
N GLY A 397 -59.16 -26.49 12.18
CA GLY A 397 -60.48 -25.97 12.56
C GLY A 397 -61.62 -26.77 11.94
N ALA A 398 -61.55 -27.07 10.64
CA ALA A 398 -62.56 -27.88 9.95
C ALA A 398 -62.63 -29.31 10.49
N MET A 399 -61.49 -29.93 10.79
CA MET A 399 -61.43 -31.26 11.42
C MET A 399 -62.06 -31.27 12.81
N LEU A 400 -61.79 -30.26 13.64
CA LEU A 400 -62.39 -30.15 14.97
C LEU A 400 -63.91 -29.97 14.89
N VAL A 401 -64.40 -29.14 13.97
CA VAL A 401 -65.85 -28.99 13.72
C VAL A 401 -66.47 -30.31 13.26
N GLY A 402 -65.82 -31.03 12.34
CA GLY A 402 -66.25 -32.35 11.88
C GLY A 402 -66.35 -33.37 13.02
N VAL A 403 -65.35 -33.42 13.91
CA VAL A 403 -65.35 -34.33 15.08
C VAL A 403 -66.46 -33.98 16.07
N VAL A 404 -66.73 -32.70 16.31
CA VAL A 404 -67.82 -32.26 17.21
C VAL A 404 -69.18 -32.65 16.64
N ILE A 405 -69.42 -32.45 15.34
CA ILE A 405 -70.66 -32.87 14.67
C ILE A 405 -70.82 -34.39 14.72
N TRP A 406 -69.74 -35.15 14.48
CA TRP A 406 -69.75 -36.61 14.54
C TRP A 406 -70.04 -37.12 15.97
N ARG A 407 -69.42 -36.54 17.00
CA ARG A 407 -69.71 -36.88 18.41
C ARG A 407 -71.13 -36.54 18.82
N LYS A 408 -71.67 -35.40 18.38
CA LYS A 408 -73.07 -35.02 18.64
C LYS A 408 -74.06 -36.00 17.99
N LYS A 409 -73.78 -36.44 16.76
CA LYS A 409 -74.60 -37.45 16.06
C LYS A 409 -74.54 -38.82 16.74
N HIS A 410 -73.40 -39.21 17.29
CA HIS A 410 -73.26 -40.48 18.02
C HIS A 410 -73.76 -40.45 19.47
N SER A 411 -73.83 -39.28 20.13
CA SER A 411 -74.46 -39.18 21.45
C SER A 411 -75.98 -39.30 21.38
N GLU A 412 -76.61 -38.84 20.30
CA GLU A 412 -78.07 -39.02 20.07
C GLU A 412 -78.45 -40.49 19.78
N GLN A 413 -77.50 -41.35 19.35
CA GLN A 413 -77.73 -42.80 19.19
C GLN A 413 -77.47 -43.61 20.47
N ALA A 414 -76.77 -43.07 21.47
CA ALA A 414 -76.51 -43.76 22.73
C ALA A 414 -77.65 -43.65 23.76
N SER A 415 -78.60 -42.73 23.57
CA SER A 415 -79.76 -42.55 24.46
C SER A 415 -80.90 -43.57 24.25
N CYS A 416 -80.79 -44.50 23.29
CA CYS A 416 -81.78 -45.55 23.05
C CYS A 416 -81.39 -46.94 23.59
N LEU A 417 -80.27 -47.10 24.30
CA LEU A 417 -79.75 -48.42 24.73
C LEU A 417 -79.54 -48.61 26.24
N VAL A 418 -80.18 -47.77 27.08
CA VAL A 418 -80.31 -48.01 28.54
C VAL A 418 -81.78 -47.83 28.95
N GLY A 419 -82.63 -48.67 28.39
CA GLY A 419 -84.07 -48.73 28.68
C GLY A 419 -84.59 -50.13 28.39
N LEU A 420 -84.11 -51.11 29.15
CA LEU A 420 -84.67 -52.45 29.31
C LEU A 420 -84.25 -53.00 30.67
#